data_AF-A0A0G0MCI0-F1
#
_entry.id   AF-A0A0G0MCI0-F1
#
_cell.length_a   1.000
_cell.length_b   1.000
_cell.length_c   1.000
_cell.angle_alpha   90.00
_cell.angle_beta   90.00
_cell.angle_gamma   90.00
#
_symmetry.space_group_name_H-M   'P 1'
#
loop_
_entity.id
_entity.type
_entity.pdbx_description
1 polymer ?
#
loop_
_entity_poly.entity_id
_entity_poly.type
_entity_poly.pdbx_seq_one_letter_code
_entity_poly.pdbx_strand_id
1 'polypeptide(L)'
;MRKRVVPLLFIVVISLLLYLLSRSFSEKEIITFINDAGFFAPVVYILLTLLTLVIAPFSGTPIIFAGYYAFGQRVIFYSIVAAYISYVLNFWIARKWGRTIVGKFVGKEDMKKVDELTKDYGIVTLVFLRIFQGSINDFVSFAMGLTNMKFKIYLVVSLLASIPGTILWYYLSLNADTPAQFTIIMLVLTLTLSFVFIMGSIFWKKFLKK
;
A
#
# COMPACT_ATOMS: atom_id res chain seq x y z
N MET A 1 23.83 -16.82 -6.19
CA MET A 1 22.77 -16.79 -5.15
C MET A 1 23.03 -15.82 -4.00
N ARG A 2 24.21 -15.83 -3.35
CA ARG A 2 24.52 -15.02 -2.14
C ARG A 2 24.27 -13.50 -2.26
N LYS A 3 24.47 -12.88 -3.45
CA LYS A 3 24.28 -11.43 -3.68
C LYS A 3 22.81 -10.96 -3.65
N ARG A 4 21.83 -11.86 -3.83
CA ARG A 4 20.38 -11.51 -3.81
C ARG A 4 19.72 -11.76 -2.45
N VAL A 5 20.30 -12.63 -1.62
CA VAL A 5 19.74 -13.00 -0.31
C VAL A 5 20.01 -11.92 0.74
N VAL A 6 21.17 -11.26 0.68
CA VAL A 6 21.56 -10.18 1.62
C VAL A 6 20.57 -9.00 1.62
N PRO A 7 20.15 -8.43 0.48
CA PRO A 7 19.18 -7.34 0.50
C PRO A 7 17.76 -7.76 0.87
N LEU A 8 17.34 -8.98 0.54
CA LEU A 8 16.07 -9.53 1.01
C LEU A 8 16.07 -9.71 2.54
N LEU A 9 17.16 -10.28 3.08
CA LEU A 9 17.37 -10.36 4.52
C LEU A 9 17.41 -8.97 5.16
N PHE A 10 18.04 -7.99 4.53
CA PHE A 10 18.08 -6.62 5.05
C PHE A 10 16.68 -5.98 5.10
N ILE A 11 15.85 -6.15 4.06
CA ILE A 11 14.46 -5.68 4.04
C ILE A 11 13.66 -6.40 5.13
N VAL A 12 13.80 -7.72 5.26
CA VAL A 12 13.09 -8.50 6.29
C VAL A 12 13.53 -8.09 7.70
N VAL A 13 14.82 -7.88 7.93
CA VAL A 13 15.37 -7.45 9.22
C VAL A 13 14.95 -6.02 9.56
N ILE A 14 15.01 -5.09 8.60
CA ILE A 14 14.48 -3.73 8.78
C ILE A 14 12.99 -3.74 9.04
N SER A 15 12.25 -4.54 8.28
CA SER A 15 10.81 -4.71 8.45
C SER A 15 10.46 -5.23 9.84
N LEU A 16 11.21 -6.22 10.31
CA LEU A 16 11.07 -6.78 11.65
C LEU A 16 11.46 -5.78 12.73
N LEU A 17 12.56 -5.04 12.57
CA LEU A 17 13.00 -4.01 13.51
C LEU A 17 11.99 -2.86 13.59
N LEU A 18 11.47 -2.39 12.46
CA LEU A 18 10.43 -1.36 12.40
C LEU A 18 9.12 -1.87 13.03
N TYR A 19 8.77 -3.13 12.81
CA TYR A 19 7.62 -3.75 13.47
C TYR A 19 7.79 -3.82 14.99
N LEU A 20 8.96 -4.25 15.48
CA LEU A 20 9.26 -4.32 16.92
C LEU A 20 9.32 -2.94 17.57
N LEU A 21 9.91 -1.94 16.89
CA LEU A 21 9.91 -0.54 17.31
C LEU A 21 8.48 0.03 17.34
N SER A 22 7.64 -0.27 16.35
CA SER A 22 6.24 0.17 16.35
C SER A 22 5.45 -0.41 17.53
N ARG A 23 5.83 -1.60 18.02
CA ARG A 23 5.28 -2.22 19.22
C ARG A 23 5.78 -1.61 20.53
N SER A 24 6.86 -0.84 20.47
CA SER A 24 7.47 -0.19 21.64
C SER A 24 6.77 1.13 21.98
N PHE A 25 6.03 1.73 21.03
CA PHE A 25 5.16 2.87 21.30
C PHE A 25 3.83 2.40 21.87
N SER A 26 3.50 2.85 23.07
CA SER A 26 2.18 2.57 23.64
C SER A 26 1.11 3.40 22.94
N GLU A 27 -0.09 2.83 22.76
CA GLU A 27 -1.24 3.57 22.21
C GLU A 27 -1.50 4.88 22.96
N LYS A 28 -1.25 4.89 24.28
CA LYS A 28 -1.40 6.05 25.16
C LYS A 28 -0.44 7.18 24.81
N GLU A 29 0.81 6.87 24.47
CA GLU A 29 1.79 7.89 24.07
C GLU A 29 1.41 8.54 22.74
N ILE A 30 0.89 7.74 21.79
CA ILE A 30 0.43 8.26 20.49
C ILE A 30 -0.79 9.16 20.69
N ILE A 31 -1.75 8.75 21.52
CA ILE A 31 -2.92 9.57 21.87
C ILE A 31 -2.49 10.88 22.52
N THR A 32 -1.58 10.83 23.50
CA THR A 32 -1.09 12.01 24.20
C THR A 32 -0.37 12.95 23.24
N PHE A 33 0.51 12.43 22.39
CA PHE A 33 1.21 13.20 21.37
C PHE A 33 0.27 13.90 20.38
N ILE A 34 -0.79 13.21 19.94
CA ILE A 34 -1.81 13.80 19.07
C ILE A 34 -2.59 14.90 19.81
N ASN A 35 -2.99 14.64 21.05
CA ASN A 35 -3.78 15.60 21.84
C ASN A 35 -2.99 16.84 22.25
N ASP A 36 -1.71 16.67 22.60
CA ASP A 36 -0.80 17.77 22.98
C ASP A 36 -0.56 18.75 21.81
N ALA A 37 -0.75 18.30 20.57
CA ALA A 37 -0.68 19.17 19.40
C ALA A 37 -1.86 20.15 19.29
N GLY A 38 -2.91 20.00 20.11
CA GLY A 38 -4.05 20.91 20.20
C GLY A 38 -4.69 21.19 18.83
N PHE A 39 -4.66 22.46 18.40
CA PHE A 39 -5.21 22.87 17.09
C PHE A 39 -4.57 22.15 15.90
N PHE A 40 -3.30 21.75 16.01
CA PHE A 40 -2.57 21.04 14.95
C PHE A 40 -2.72 19.51 15.00
N ALA A 41 -3.49 18.97 15.94
CA ALA A 41 -3.70 17.53 16.10
C ALA A 41 -4.09 16.82 14.78
N PRO A 42 -4.99 17.36 13.92
CA PRO A 42 -5.31 16.73 12.65
C PRO A 42 -4.11 16.61 11.70
N VAL A 43 -3.27 17.65 11.65
CA VAL A 43 -2.08 17.67 10.78
C VAL A 43 -1.06 16.64 11.28
N VAL A 44 -0.84 16.58 12.60
CA VAL A 44 0.04 15.58 13.22
C VAL A 44 -0.45 14.17 12.91
N TYR A 45 -1.75 13.90 13.06
CA TYR A 45 -2.33 12.61 12.72
C TYR A 45 -2.14 12.23 11.24
N ILE A 46 -2.38 13.17 10.32
CA ILE A 46 -2.17 12.94 8.88
C ILE A 46 -0.71 12.61 8.60
N LEU A 47 0.24 13.32 9.20
CA LEU A 47 1.67 13.07 9.02
C LEU A 47 2.07 11.69 9.58
N LEU A 48 1.60 11.33 10.78
CA LEU A 48 1.86 10.01 11.37
C LEU A 48 1.30 8.90 10.49
N THR A 49 0.06 9.04 10.03
CA THR A 49 -0.58 8.09 9.13
C THR A 49 0.21 7.98 7.82
N LEU A 50 0.57 9.12 7.23
CA LEU A 50 1.34 9.17 5.99
C LEU A 50 2.70 8.47 6.13
N LEU A 51 3.39 8.65 7.25
CA LEU A 51 4.65 7.95 7.52
C LEU A 51 4.46 6.43 7.48
N THR A 52 3.35 5.90 8.01
CA THR A 52 3.09 4.45 7.95
C THR A 52 2.82 3.94 6.54
N LEU A 53 2.16 4.75 5.71
CA LEU A 53 1.80 4.40 4.33
C LEU A 53 3.01 4.50 3.37
N VAL A 54 3.98 5.37 3.69
CA VAL A 54 5.20 5.57 2.89
C VAL A 54 6.33 4.65 3.37
N ILE A 55 6.48 4.48 4.68
CA ILE A 55 7.55 3.70 5.32
C ILE A 55 7.00 2.33 5.73
N ALA A 56 6.94 1.41 4.77
CA ALA A 56 6.59 0.02 5.05
C ALA A 56 7.69 -0.68 5.89
N PRO A 57 7.34 -1.58 6.83
CA PRO A 57 6.01 -1.99 7.29
C PRO A 57 5.78 -1.46 8.71
N PHE A 58 5.67 -0.15 8.87
CA PHE A 58 5.22 0.39 10.15
C PHE A 58 3.73 0.08 10.32
N SER A 59 3.36 -0.56 11.43
CA SER A 59 1.94 -0.86 11.68
C SER A 59 1.18 0.44 11.88
N GLY A 60 0.22 0.74 10.99
CA GLY A 60 -0.68 1.90 11.11
C GLY A 60 -1.79 1.73 12.14
N THR A 61 -1.99 0.51 12.66
CA THR A 61 -3.11 0.17 13.55
C THR A 61 -3.16 1.02 14.82
N PRO A 62 -2.06 1.20 15.59
CA PRO A 62 -2.08 2.03 16.80
C PRO A 62 -2.41 3.50 16.49
N ILE A 63 -1.94 4.02 15.36
CA ILE A 63 -2.20 5.40 14.94
C ILE A 63 -3.68 5.58 14.61
N ILE A 64 -4.30 4.64 13.88
CA ILE A 64 -5.73 4.68 13.56
C ILE A 64 -6.58 4.67 14.84
N PHE A 65 -6.25 3.82 15.82
CA PHE A 65 -6.93 3.81 17.12
C PHE A 65 -6.78 5.13 17.87
N ALA A 66 -5.56 5.67 17.91
CA ALA A 66 -5.31 6.96 18.54
C ALA A 66 -6.09 8.10 17.86
N GLY A 67 -6.17 8.09 16.53
CA GLY A 67 -6.98 9.03 15.76
C GLY A 67 -8.47 8.90 16.02
N TYR A 68 -9.00 7.68 16.17
CA TYR A 68 -10.41 7.47 16.51
C TYR A 68 -10.72 8.02 17.90
N TYR A 69 -9.83 7.82 18.88
CA TYR A 69 -9.99 8.38 20.21
C TYR A 69 -9.93 9.92 20.20
N ALA A 70 -9.02 10.52 19.42
CA ALA A 70 -8.83 11.96 19.36
C ALA A 70 -9.92 12.70 18.55
N PHE A 71 -10.43 12.10 17.47
CA PHE A 71 -11.28 12.79 16.49
C PHE A 71 -12.65 12.14 16.24
N GLY A 72 -12.92 10.97 16.82
CA GLY A 72 -14.11 10.17 16.52
C GLY A 72 -14.21 9.86 15.03
N GLN A 73 -15.41 10.02 14.45
CA GLN A 73 -15.67 9.72 13.03
C GLN A 73 -14.86 10.60 12.05
N ARG A 74 -14.39 11.79 12.47
CA ARG A 74 -13.60 12.68 11.60
C ARG A 74 -12.25 12.06 11.21
N VAL A 75 -11.78 11.06 11.95
CA VAL A 75 -10.57 10.29 11.62
C VAL A 75 -10.64 9.70 10.21
N ILE A 76 -11.83 9.33 9.74
CA ILE A 76 -12.03 8.75 8.40
C ILE A 76 -11.58 9.75 7.33
N PHE A 77 -11.98 11.01 7.46
CA PHE A 77 -11.60 12.07 6.53
C PHE A 77 -10.08 12.28 6.53
N TYR A 78 -9.47 12.38 7.71
CA TYR A 78 -8.01 12.58 7.81
C TYR A 78 -7.21 11.40 7.26
N SER A 79 -7.67 10.16 7.47
CA SER A 79 -7.06 8.95 6.92
C SER A 79 -7.15 8.91 5.38
N ILE A 80 -8.29 9.32 4.80
CA ILE A 80 -8.45 9.42 3.34
C ILE A 80 -7.48 10.45 2.76
N VAL A 81 -7.36 11.61 3.40
CA VAL A 81 -6.41 12.65 2.99
C VAL A 81 -4.98 12.12 3.04
N ALA A 82 -4.59 11.47 4.14
CA ALA A 82 -3.27 10.85 4.27
C ALA A 82 -3.01 9.80 3.17
N ALA A 83 -4.00 8.94 2.86
CA ALA A 83 -3.89 7.94 1.80
C ALA A 83 -3.73 8.57 0.41
N TYR A 84 -4.45 9.64 0.10
CA TYR A 84 -4.32 10.29 -1.20
C TYR A 84 -2.96 10.99 -1.35
N ILE A 85 -2.44 11.57 -0.27
CA ILE A 85 -1.08 12.10 -0.24
C ILE A 85 -0.06 10.96 -0.42
N SER A 86 -0.25 9.81 0.23
CA SER A 86 0.63 8.64 0.07
C SER A 86 0.66 8.16 -1.38
N TYR A 87 -0.48 8.14 -2.08
CA TYR A 87 -0.54 7.72 -3.49
C TYR A 87 0.33 8.60 -4.38
N VAL A 88 0.35 9.91 -4.12
CA VAL A 88 1.20 10.84 -4.86
C VAL A 88 2.67 10.62 -4.52
N LEU A 89 3.01 10.56 -3.22
CA LEU A 89 4.38 10.40 -2.77
C LEU A 89 4.98 9.08 -3.23
N ASN A 90 4.31 7.95 -3.00
CA ASN A 90 4.79 6.62 -3.33
C ASN A 90 5.03 6.47 -4.84
N PHE A 91 4.13 7.04 -5.67
CA PHE A 91 4.33 7.06 -7.12
C PHE A 91 5.59 7.83 -7.52
N TRP A 92 5.78 9.03 -6.98
CA TRP A 92 6.94 9.87 -7.32
C TRP A 92 8.25 9.33 -6.75
N ILE A 93 8.21 8.74 -5.55
CA ILE A 93 9.34 8.06 -4.94
C ILE A 93 9.81 6.92 -5.86
N ALA A 94 8.89 6.06 -6.30
CA ALA A 94 9.21 4.99 -7.24
C ALA A 94 9.65 5.52 -8.61
N ARG A 95 9.00 6.56 -9.13
CA ARG A 95 9.35 7.18 -10.43
C ARG A 95 10.77 7.70 -10.46
N LYS A 96 11.19 8.36 -9.38
CA LYS A 96 12.49 9.04 -9.31
C LYS A 96 13.62 8.12 -8.85
N TRP A 97 13.38 7.29 -7.84
CA TRP A 97 14.43 6.48 -7.22
C TRP A 97 14.22 4.96 -7.36
N GLY A 98 13.00 4.52 -7.64
CA GLY A 98 12.64 3.11 -7.64
C GLY A 98 13.49 2.26 -8.58
N ARG A 99 13.73 2.69 -9.83
CA ARG A 99 14.57 1.92 -10.77
C ARG A 99 16.02 1.82 -10.32
N THR A 100 16.57 2.86 -9.72
CA THR A 100 17.94 2.86 -9.17
C THR A 100 18.05 1.94 -7.96
N ILE A 101 17.08 2.03 -7.05
CA ILE A 101 17.04 1.21 -5.83
C ILE A 101 16.84 -0.27 -6.20
N VAL A 102 15.80 -0.58 -6.97
CA VAL A 102 15.49 -1.95 -7.41
C VAL A 102 16.64 -2.52 -8.24
N GLY A 103 17.21 -1.73 -9.16
CA GLY A 103 18.35 -2.16 -9.98
C GLY A 103 19.60 -2.51 -9.18
N LYS A 104 19.85 -1.85 -8.03
CA LYS A 104 20.92 -2.24 -7.10
C LYS A 104 20.65 -3.58 -6.42
N PHE A 105 19.38 -3.93 -6.21
CA PHE A 105 18.98 -5.17 -5.52
C PHE A 105 18.88 -6.38 -6.45
N VAL A 106 18.22 -6.26 -7.60
CA VAL A 106 18.00 -7.38 -8.53
C VAL A 106 19.09 -7.51 -9.59
N GLY A 107 19.83 -6.42 -9.85
CA GLY A 107 20.84 -6.33 -10.91
C GLY A 107 20.26 -5.90 -12.26
N LYS A 108 21.12 -5.45 -13.17
CA LYS A 108 20.72 -4.87 -14.47
C LYS A 108 19.96 -5.86 -15.37
N GLU A 109 20.30 -7.14 -15.35
CA GLU A 109 19.62 -8.16 -16.17
C GLU A 109 18.17 -8.40 -15.72
N ASP A 110 17.91 -8.45 -14.41
CA ASP A 110 16.56 -8.65 -13.91
C ASP A 110 15.70 -7.39 -13.97
N MET A 111 16.28 -6.19 -14.14
CA MET A 111 15.49 -5.00 -14.46
C MET A 111 14.78 -5.11 -15.81
N LYS A 112 15.31 -5.88 -16.77
CA LYS A 112 14.57 -6.15 -18.03
C LYS A 112 13.30 -6.96 -17.76
N LYS A 113 13.33 -7.90 -16.81
CA LYS A 113 12.13 -8.64 -16.41
C LYS A 113 11.10 -7.74 -15.73
N VAL A 114 11.55 -6.78 -14.93
CA VAL A 114 10.66 -5.76 -14.35
C VAL A 114 10.01 -4.93 -15.46
N ASP A 115 10.76 -4.56 -16.51
CA ASP A 115 10.22 -3.86 -17.67
C ASP A 115 9.18 -4.69 -18.43
N GLU A 116 9.46 -5.98 -18.65
CA GLU A 116 8.52 -6.89 -19.30
C GLU A 116 7.25 -7.10 -18.46
N LEU A 117 7.37 -7.24 -17.14
CA LEU A 117 6.25 -7.38 -16.21
C LEU A 117 5.37 -6.12 -16.20
N THR A 118 6.00 -4.95 -16.20
CA THR A 118 5.29 -3.67 -16.11
C THR A 118 4.77 -3.16 -17.45
N LYS A 119 5.18 -3.76 -18.58
CA LYS A 119 4.76 -3.36 -19.93
C LYS A 119 3.24 -3.43 -20.12
N ASP A 120 2.60 -4.42 -19.50
CA ASP A 120 1.16 -4.65 -19.61
C ASP A 120 0.36 -3.98 -18.48
N TYR A 121 1.01 -3.18 -17.62
CA TYR A 121 0.34 -2.50 -16.51
C TYR A 121 -0.35 -1.23 -17.02
N GLY A 122 -1.55 -1.42 -17.55
CA GLY A 122 -2.43 -0.36 -18.04
C GLY A 122 -3.47 0.11 -17.01
N ILE A 123 -4.44 0.91 -17.48
CA ILE A 123 -5.53 1.45 -16.66
C ILE A 123 -6.35 0.32 -16.02
N VAL A 124 -6.66 -0.74 -16.78
CA VAL A 124 -7.44 -1.90 -16.29
C VAL A 124 -6.74 -2.58 -15.12
N THR A 125 -5.43 -2.82 -15.25
CA THR A 125 -4.60 -3.37 -14.17
C THR A 125 -4.64 -2.49 -12.94
N LEU A 126 -4.51 -1.17 -13.10
CA LEU A 126 -4.57 -0.24 -11.98
C LEU A 126 -5.94 -0.26 -11.26
N VAL A 127 -7.05 -0.22 -12.02
CA VAL A 127 -8.40 -0.30 -11.44
C VAL A 127 -8.56 -1.59 -10.65
N PHE A 128 -8.18 -2.72 -11.23
CA PHE A 128 -8.27 -4.02 -10.57
C PHE A 128 -7.46 -4.03 -9.27
N LEU A 129 -6.19 -3.60 -9.31
CA LEU A 129 -5.34 -3.56 -8.14
C LEU A 129 -5.89 -2.63 -7.05
N ARG A 130 -6.45 -1.47 -7.40
CA ARG A 130 -7.00 -0.51 -6.42
C ARG A 130 -8.26 -1.01 -5.73
N ILE A 131 -9.11 -1.76 -6.43
CA ILE A 131 -10.34 -2.31 -5.84
C ILE A 131 -10.01 -3.52 -4.96
N PHE A 132 -9.09 -4.38 -5.41
CA PHE A 132 -8.92 -5.72 -4.85
C PHE A 132 -7.66 -5.93 -4.01
N GLN A 133 -6.69 -4.99 -4.00
CA GLN A 133 -5.52 -5.08 -3.10
C GLN A 133 -5.70 -4.19 -1.87
N GLY A 134 -6.64 -4.55 -0.99
CA GLY A 134 -7.03 -3.79 0.20
C GLY A 134 -5.85 -3.23 1.01
N SER A 135 -5.16 -4.08 1.79
CA SER A 135 -4.05 -3.66 2.66
C SER A 135 -2.73 -3.40 1.94
N ILE A 136 -2.59 -3.83 0.68
CA ILE A 136 -1.38 -3.69 -0.15
C ILE A 136 -1.47 -2.47 -1.07
N ASN A 137 -2.49 -1.63 -0.90
CA ASN A 137 -2.83 -0.52 -1.80
C ASN A 137 -1.69 0.50 -1.98
N ASP A 138 -0.86 0.71 -0.95
CA ASP A 138 0.32 1.58 -1.04
C ASP A 138 1.40 1.02 -1.99
N PHE A 139 1.57 -0.30 -2.06
CA PHE A 139 2.50 -0.95 -2.98
C PHE A 139 2.07 -0.80 -4.44
N VAL A 140 0.76 -0.71 -4.70
CA VAL A 140 0.25 -0.41 -6.06
C VAL A 140 0.83 0.91 -6.56
N SER A 141 0.87 1.93 -5.70
CA SER A 141 1.42 3.25 -6.02
C SER A 141 2.91 3.18 -6.39
N PHE A 142 3.70 2.42 -5.62
CA PHE A 142 5.10 2.18 -5.92
C PHE A 142 5.27 1.40 -7.24
N ALA A 143 4.50 0.33 -7.45
CA ALA A 143 4.54 -0.46 -8.68
C ALA A 143 4.21 0.40 -9.91
N MET A 144 3.15 1.22 -9.84
CA MET A 144 2.77 2.11 -10.93
C MET A 144 3.81 3.19 -11.23
N GLY A 145 4.53 3.65 -10.21
CA GLY A 145 5.65 4.58 -10.37
C GLY A 145 6.82 4.01 -11.20
N LEU A 146 6.99 2.69 -11.23
CA LEU A 146 8.02 2.00 -12.04
C LEU A 146 7.63 1.80 -13.51
N THR A 147 6.34 1.91 -13.84
CA THR A 147 5.79 1.72 -15.21
C THR A 147 5.91 2.99 -16.05
N ASN A 148 5.55 2.97 -17.34
CA ASN A 148 5.48 4.18 -18.17
C ASN A 148 4.17 4.97 -18.05
N MET A 149 3.30 4.66 -17.08
CA MET A 149 2.01 5.33 -16.91
C MET A 149 2.17 6.82 -16.55
N LYS A 150 1.40 7.69 -17.22
CA LYS A 150 1.36 9.13 -16.92
C LYS A 150 0.74 9.37 -15.54
N PHE A 151 1.36 10.23 -14.74
CA PHE A 151 0.92 10.56 -13.38
C PHE A 151 -0.55 10.99 -13.30
N LYS A 152 -1.02 11.84 -14.23
CA LYS A 152 -2.42 12.31 -14.24
C LYS A 152 -3.42 11.16 -14.38
N ILE A 153 -3.14 10.21 -15.27
CA ILE A 153 -3.99 9.02 -15.48
C ILE A 153 -3.97 8.17 -14.22
N TYR A 154 -2.76 7.87 -13.71
CA TYR A 154 -2.59 7.12 -12.47
C TYR A 154 -3.39 7.72 -11.31
N LEU A 155 -3.29 9.03 -11.09
CA LEU A 155 -3.91 9.70 -9.95
C LEU A 155 -5.44 9.65 -10.07
N VAL A 156 -6.01 10.08 -11.20
CA VAL A 156 -7.46 10.09 -11.39
C VAL A 156 -8.05 8.69 -11.24
N VAL A 157 -7.43 7.69 -11.89
CA VAL A 157 -7.88 6.30 -11.80
C VAL A 157 -7.76 5.79 -10.37
N SER A 158 -6.67 6.10 -9.65
CA SER A 158 -6.49 5.66 -8.27
C SER A 158 -7.53 6.27 -7.33
N LEU A 159 -7.82 7.56 -7.46
CA LEU A 159 -8.84 8.23 -6.65
C LEU A 159 -10.22 7.60 -6.90
N LEU A 160 -10.62 7.45 -8.16
CA LEU A 160 -11.92 6.89 -8.51
C LEU A 160 -12.06 5.40 -8.14
N ALA A 161 -11.03 4.59 -8.40
CA ALA A 161 -11.07 3.16 -8.11
C ALA A 161 -10.92 2.84 -6.61
N SER A 162 -10.33 3.75 -5.82
CA SER A 162 -10.23 3.58 -4.36
C SER A 162 -11.61 3.57 -3.69
N ILE A 163 -12.57 4.35 -4.20
CA ILE A 163 -13.92 4.45 -3.63
C ILE A 163 -14.66 3.11 -3.62
N PRO A 164 -14.87 2.41 -4.77
CA PRO A 164 -15.53 1.12 -4.77
C PRO A 164 -14.72 0.06 -4.03
N GLY A 165 -13.38 0.14 -4.05
CA GLY A 165 -12.53 -0.72 -3.22
C GLY A 165 -12.81 -0.56 -1.74
N THR A 166 -12.80 0.67 -1.22
CA THR A 166 -13.11 0.96 0.19
C THR A 166 -14.51 0.50 0.57
N ILE A 167 -15.50 0.69 -0.29
CA ILE A 167 -16.88 0.22 -0.04
C ILE A 167 -16.91 -1.31 0.06
N LEU A 168 -16.31 -2.03 -0.90
CA LEU A 168 -16.23 -3.49 -0.88
C LEU A 168 -15.59 -3.99 0.42
N TRP A 169 -14.46 -3.41 0.81
CA TRP A 169 -13.73 -3.80 2.02
C TRP A 169 -14.48 -3.47 3.30
N TYR A 170 -15.19 -2.33 3.32
CA TYR A 170 -16.07 -1.97 4.43
C TYR A 170 -17.20 -2.99 4.59
N TYR A 171 -17.90 -3.36 3.52
CA TYR A 171 -18.94 -4.39 3.59
C TYR A 171 -18.40 -5.74 4.07
N LEU A 172 -17.22 -6.16 3.60
CA LEU A 172 -16.58 -7.38 4.09
C LEU A 172 -16.22 -7.29 5.57
N SER A 173 -15.86 -6.11 6.08
CA SER A 173 -15.56 -5.90 7.50
C SER A 173 -16.79 -6.04 8.40
N LEU A 174 -17.97 -5.64 7.91
CA LEU A 174 -19.22 -5.77 8.66
C LEU A 174 -19.69 -7.21 8.81
N ASN A 175 -19.24 -8.10 7.91
CA ASN A 175 -19.61 -9.52 7.90
C ASN A 175 -18.57 -10.41 8.59
N ALA A 176 -17.55 -9.82 9.23
CA ALA A 176 -16.53 -10.56 9.97
C ALA A 176 -16.77 -10.40 11.48
N ASP A 177 -16.95 -11.51 12.19
CA ASP A 177 -17.26 -11.50 13.64
C ASP A 177 -16.03 -11.15 14.50
N THR A 178 -14.83 -11.39 13.97
CA THR A 178 -13.56 -11.10 14.68
C THR A 178 -12.53 -10.41 13.78
N PRO A 179 -11.63 -9.58 14.35
CA PRO A 179 -10.52 -8.98 13.60
C PRO A 179 -9.62 -10.02 12.92
N ALA A 180 -9.47 -11.21 13.53
CA ALA A 180 -8.71 -12.32 12.96
C ALA A 180 -9.39 -12.89 11.71
N GLN A 181 -10.70 -13.15 11.77
CA GLN A 181 -11.47 -13.58 10.59
C GLN A 181 -11.43 -12.53 9.48
N PHE A 182 -11.59 -11.25 9.80
CA PHE A 182 -11.47 -10.17 8.82
C PHE A 182 -10.10 -10.17 8.12
N THR A 183 -9.03 -10.32 8.90
CA THR A 183 -7.66 -10.39 8.37
C THR A 183 -7.46 -11.62 7.47
N ILE A 184 -8.02 -12.76 7.85
CA ILE A 184 -7.97 -14.00 7.05
C ILE A 184 -8.75 -13.85 5.75
N ILE A 185 -9.98 -13.31 5.80
CA ILE A 185 -10.82 -13.04 4.62
C ILE A 185 -10.10 -12.09 3.66
N MET A 186 -9.53 -11.00 4.18
CA MET A 186 -8.71 -10.04 3.43
C MET A 186 -7.55 -10.71 2.71
N LEU A 187 -6.78 -11.53 3.43
CA LEU A 187 -5.63 -12.23 2.89
C LEU A 187 -6.05 -13.23 1.79
N VAL A 188 -7.05 -14.06 2.07
CA VAL A 188 -7.55 -15.08 1.12
C VAL A 188 -8.11 -14.43 -0.14
N LEU A 189 -8.90 -13.37 -0.02
CA LEU A 189 -9.44 -12.65 -1.17
C LEU A 189 -8.32 -12.01 -1.99
N THR A 190 -7.39 -11.32 -1.35
CA THR A 190 -6.27 -10.67 -2.04
C THR A 190 -5.42 -11.69 -2.80
N LEU A 191 -5.13 -12.85 -2.20
CA LEU A 191 -4.37 -13.93 -2.84
C LEU A 191 -5.15 -14.56 -3.99
N THR A 192 -6.43 -14.88 -3.78
CA THR A 192 -7.30 -15.49 -4.81
C THR A 192 -7.46 -14.56 -6.02
N LEU A 193 -7.70 -13.27 -5.79
CA LEU A 193 -7.88 -12.28 -6.85
C LEU A 193 -6.57 -12.00 -7.59
N SER A 194 -5.44 -11.98 -6.87
CA SER A 194 -4.11 -11.92 -7.50
C SER A 194 -3.85 -13.15 -8.36
N PHE A 195 -4.21 -14.35 -7.89
CA PHE A 195 -4.08 -15.59 -8.65
C PHE A 195 -4.96 -15.57 -9.92
N VAL A 196 -6.24 -15.22 -9.79
CA VAL A 196 -7.16 -15.09 -10.94
C VAL A 196 -6.68 -14.06 -11.93
N PHE A 197 -6.19 -12.90 -11.47
CA PHE A 197 -5.64 -11.87 -12.34
C PHE A 197 -4.40 -12.34 -13.09
N ILE A 198 -3.46 -13.00 -12.40
CA ILE A 198 -2.26 -13.57 -13.01
C ILE A 198 -2.65 -14.63 -14.04
N MET A 199 -3.50 -15.59 -13.67
CA MET A 199 -3.96 -16.65 -14.57
C MET A 199 -4.72 -16.10 -15.78
N GLY A 200 -5.63 -15.15 -15.57
CA GLY A 200 -6.34 -14.45 -16.62
C GLY A 200 -5.39 -13.72 -17.56
N SER A 201 -4.37 -13.03 -17.04
CA SER A 201 -3.36 -12.35 -17.85
C SER A 201 -2.51 -13.30 -18.70
N ILE A 202 -2.18 -14.48 -18.15
CA ILE A 202 -1.44 -15.54 -18.87
C ILE A 202 -2.32 -16.14 -19.97
N PHE A 203 -3.59 -16.44 -19.65
CA PHE A 203 -4.52 -17.05 -20.59
C PHE A 203 -4.86 -16.10 -21.74
N TRP A 204 -5.06 -14.81 -21.43
CA TRP A 204 -5.30 -13.75 -22.40
C TRP A 204 -4.13 -13.61 -23.40
N LYS A 205 -2.89 -13.62 -22.89
CA LYS A 205 -1.68 -13.60 -23.75
C LYS A 205 -1.56 -14.84 -24.64
N LYS A 206 -2.03 -16.00 -24.16
CA LYS A 206 -1.94 -17.28 -24.88
C LYS A 206 -3.00 -17.43 -25.97
N PHE A 207 -4.19 -16.84 -25.80
CA PHE A 207 -5.32 -17.00 -26.72
C PHE A 207 -5.51 -15.87 -27.75
N LEU A 208 -5.10 -14.63 -27.45
CA LEU A 208 -5.33 -13.47 -28.33
C LEU A 208 -4.08 -12.99 -29.11
N LYS A 209 -2.95 -13.71 -29.01
CA LYS A 209 -1.77 -13.54 -29.89
C LYS A 209 -1.66 -14.68 -30.91
N LYS A 210 -2.79 -15.11 -31.45
CA LYS A 210 -2.83 -15.97 -32.64
C LYS A 210 -3.43 -15.19 -33.80
#